data_AF-A0A658NLP9-F1
#
_entry.id   AF-A0A658NLP9-F1
#
_cell.length_a   1.000
_cell.length_b   1.000
_cell.length_c   1.000
_cell.angle_alpha   90.00
_cell.angle_beta   90.00
_cell.angle_gamma   90.00
#
_symmetry.space_group_name_H-M   'P 1'
#
loop_
_entity.id
_entity.type
_entity.pdbx_description
1 polymer ?
#
loop_
_entity_poly.entity_id
_entity_poly.type
_entity_poly.pdbx_seq_one_letter_code
_entity_poly.pdbx_strand_id
1 'polypeptide(L)' 'ESPMLAELVAAGTLPPIEERLPEEPFVVGPGPLILEKDLPDWQPGVYGGTLNFAHAVANWNPDIFIMDNDNLLCAPGIG' A
#
# COMPACT_ATOMS: atom_id res chain seq x y z
N GLU A 1 6.31 -2.97 -9.81
CA GLU A 1 5.74 -3.98 -8.89
C GLU A 1 6.78 -4.47 -7.89
N SER A 2 6.34 -5.12 -6.80
CA SER A 2 7.26 -5.75 -5.83
C SER A 2 8.02 -6.93 -6.47
N PRO A 3 9.32 -7.13 -6.17
CA PRO A 3 10.09 -8.27 -6.67
C PRO A 3 9.43 -9.63 -6.42
N MET A 4 8.81 -9.81 -5.25
CA MET A 4 8.08 -11.03 -4.90
C MET A 4 6.93 -11.33 -5.87
N LEU A 5 6.23 -10.31 -6.38
CA LEU A 5 5.15 -10.50 -7.36
C LEU A 5 5.70 -10.81 -8.74
N ALA A 6 6.80 -10.18 -9.14
CA ALA A 6 7.46 -10.46 -10.41
C ALA A 6 7.94 -11.92 -10.50
N GLU A 7 8.42 -12.50 -9.38
CA GLU A 7 8.77 -13.93 -9.30
C GLU A 7 7.55 -14.85 -9.54
N LEU A 8 6.37 -14.50 -9.02
CA LEU A 8 5.14 -15.26 -9.25
C LEU A 8 4.65 -15.15 -10.70
N VAL A 9 4.81 -13.97 -11.32
CA VAL A 9 4.54 -13.79 -12.76
C VAL A 9 5.48 -14.65 -13.58
N ALA A 10 6.78 -14.64 -13.28
CA ALA A 10 7.76 -15.48 -13.95
C ALA A 10 7.50 -16.99 -13.76
N ALA A 11 6.97 -17.40 -12.61
CA ALA A 11 6.54 -18.76 -12.32
C ALA A 11 5.22 -19.16 -13.01
N GLY A 12 4.52 -18.21 -13.65
CA GLY A 12 3.23 -18.44 -14.30
C GLY A 12 2.06 -18.65 -13.32
N THR A 13 2.23 -18.31 -12.04
CA THR A 13 1.20 -18.46 -11.01
C THR A 13 0.43 -17.16 -10.75
N LEU A 14 0.86 -16.05 -11.34
CA LEU A 14 0.21 -14.74 -11.27
C LEU A 14 0.16 -14.10 -12.66
N PRO A 15 -0.97 -13.50 -13.08
CA PRO A 15 -1.03 -12.72 -14.32
C PRO A 15 -0.09 -11.50 -14.31
N PRO A 16 0.34 -11.00 -15.48
CA PRO A 16 1.18 -9.81 -15.58
C PRO A 16 0.49 -8.57 -15.01
N ILE A 17 1.29 -7.57 -14.59
CA ILE A 17 0.77 -6.37 -13.91
C ILE A 17 -0.29 -5.62 -14.72
N GLU A 18 -0.11 -5.51 -16.04
CA GLU A 18 -1.02 -4.79 -16.94
C GLU A 18 -2.42 -5.44 -17.02
N GLU A 19 -2.53 -6.74 -16.76
CA GLU A 19 -3.83 -7.44 -16.69
C GLU A 19 -4.48 -7.33 -15.30
N ARG A 20 -3.68 -7.03 -14.28
CA ARG A 20 -4.15 -6.94 -12.88
C ARG A 20 -4.62 -5.54 -12.51
N LEU A 21 -4.03 -4.51 -13.12
CA LEU A 21 -4.43 -3.13 -12.88
C LEU A 21 -5.68 -2.78 -13.70
N PRO A 22 -6.55 -1.88 -13.20
CA PRO A 22 -7.61 -1.30 -14.02
C PRO A 22 -7.02 -0.44 -15.14
N GLU A 23 -7.79 -0.21 -16.20
CA GLU A 23 -7.38 0.63 -17.34
C GLU A 23 -6.95 2.04 -16.90
N GLU A 24 -7.66 2.61 -15.92
CA GLU A 24 -7.35 3.91 -15.32
C GLU A 24 -7.00 3.72 -13.84
N PRO A 25 -5.71 3.52 -13.50
CA PRO A 25 -5.29 3.34 -12.12
C PRO A 25 -5.38 4.66 -11.34
N PHE A 26 -5.79 4.57 -10.07
CA PHE A 26 -5.66 5.68 -9.15
C PHE A 26 -4.19 5.92 -8.81
N VAL A 27 -3.67 7.10 -9.13
CA VAL A 27 -2.25 7.44 -8.95
C VAL A 27 -2.06 8.18 -7.63
N VAL A 28 -1.23 7.61 -6.75
CA VAL A 28 -0.83 8.24 -5.48
C VAL A 28 0.51 8.96 -5.66
N GLY A 29 0.52 10.26 -5.40
CA GLY A 29 1.69 11.14 -5.39
C GLY A 29 1.64 12.12 -4.21
N PRO A 30 2.31 13.29 -4.29
CA PRO A 30 2.14 14.38 -3.33
C PRO A 30 0.70 14.92 -3.40
N GLY A 31 -0.01 15.02 -2.26
CA GLY A 31 -1.34 15.63 -2.17
C GLY A 31 -2.56 14.70 -2.03
N PRO A 32 -2.71 13.60 -2.81
CA PRO A 32 -3.90 12.75 -2.78
C PRO A 32 -4.26 12.13 -1.42
N LEU A 33 -3.28 11.60 -0.69
CA LEU A 33 -3.52 10.93 0.60
C LEU A 33 -3.12 11.79 1.81
N ILE A 34 -2.10 12.62 1.64
CA ILE A 34 -1.59 13.57 2.63
C ILE A 34 -1.41 14.90 1.91
N LEU A 35 -1.92 15.98 2.51
CA LEU A 35 -1.80 17.32 1.94
C LEU A 35 -0.32 17.67 1.77
N GLU A 36 0.05 18.31 0.64
CA GLU A 36 1.45 18.65 0.35
C GLU A 36 2.11 19.47 1.48
N LYS A 37 1.35 20.37 2.10
CA LYS A 37 1.82 21.17 3.25
C LYS A 37 2.20 20.33 4.48
N ASP A 38 1.63 19.15 4.62
CA ASP A 38 1.82 18.24 5.75
C ASP A 38 2.84 17.13 5.41
N LEU A 39 3.32 17.06 4.16
CA LEU A 39 4.42 16.19 3.74
C LEU A 39 5.18 16.83 2.57
N PRO A 40 5.95 17.91 2.83
CA PRO A 40 6.59 18.70 1.77
C PRO A 40 7.72 17.96 1.06
N ASP A 41 8.39 17.03 1.76
CA ASP A 41 9.49 16.21 1.24
C ASP A 41 9.00 14.82 0.81
N TRP A 42 7.82 14.76 0.19
CA TRP A 42 7.26 13.49 -0.29
C TRP A 42 8.22 12.82 -1.28
N GLN A 43 8.43 11.51 -1.09
CA GLN A 43 9.24 10.70 -1.97
C GLN A 43 8.55 9.35 -2.25
N PRO A 44 8.71 8.78 -3.45
CA PRO A 44 8.26 7.42 -3.72
C PRO A 44 8.91 6.42 -2.76
N GLY A 45 8.10 5.51 -2.21
CA GLY A 45 8.59 4.42 -1.39
C GLY A 45 9.36 3.36 -2.19
N VAL A 46 10.10 2.51 -1.47
CA VAL A 46 10.77 1.33 -2.03
C VAL A 46 10.05 0.08 -1.52
N TYR A 47 9.77 -0.87 -2.41
CA TYR A 47 9.10 -2.13 -2.04
C TYR A 47 9.93 -2.96 -1.04
N GLY A 48 9.26 -3.53 -0.04
CA GLY A 48 9.83 -4.54 0.85
C GLY A 48 9.44 -4.34 2.31
N GLY A 49 10.03 -5.20 3.17
CA GLY A 49 9.83 -5.18 4.62
C GLY A 49 8.60 -5.94 5.11
N THR A 50 8.43 -5.93 6.44
CA THR A 50 7.29 -6.52 7.13
C THR A 50 6.77 -5.52 8.16
N LEU A 51 5.49 -5.16 8.05
CA LEU A 51 4.83 -4.34 9.05
C LEU A 51 4.26 -5.24 10.14
N ASN A 52 4.73 -5.07 11.38
CA ASN A 52 4.36 -5.92 12.50
C ASN A 52 3.34 -5.20 13.40
N PHE A 53 2.17 -5.81 13.59
CA PHE A 53 1.13 -5.32 14.48
C PHE A 53 0.92 -6.27 15.65
N ALA A 54 0.34 -5.75 16.74
CA ALA A 54 -0.06 -6.53 17.89
C ALA A 54 -1.55 -6.34 18.13
N HIS A 55 -2.29 -7.44 18.20
CA HIS A 55 -3.70 -7.43 18.54
C HIS A 55 -4.00 -8.43 19.67
N ALA A 56 -5.04 -8.15 20.47
CA ALA A 56 -5.31 -8.86 21.71
C ALA A 56 -6.04 -10.21 21.53
N VAL A 57 -6.61 -10.48 20.35
CA VAL A 57 -7.33 -11.73 20.08
C VAL A 57 -6.69 -12.52 18.93
N ALA A 58 -6.80 -13.85 18.99
CA ALA A 58 -6.09 -14.75 18.08
C ALA A 58 -6.71 -14.88 16.69
N ASN A 59 -8.04 -14.70 16.57
CA ASN A 59 -8.80 -15.09 15.37
C ASN A 59 -9.28 -13.90 14.54
N TRP A 60 -9.01 -12.67 14.98
CA TRP A 60 -9.44 -11.47 14.28
C TRP A 60 -8.49 -10.32 14.61
N ASN A 61 -8.08 -9.56 13.60
CA ASN A 61 -7.29 -8.36 13.79
C ASN A 61 -8.03 -7.17 13.15
N PRO A 62 -8.61 -6.25 13.94
CA PRO A 62 -9.29 -5.05 13.43
C PRO A 62 -8.35 -4.14 12.65
N ASP A 63 -7.04 -4.14 12.95
CA ASP A 63 -6.08 -3.30 12.25
C ASP A 63 -6.02 -3.68 10.77
N ILE A 64 -6.04 -4.98 10.45
CA ILE A 64 -6.08 -5.47 9.06
C ILE A 64 -7.39 -5.10 8.38
N PHE A 65 -8.53 -5.29 9.06
CA PHE A 65 -9.84 -4.94 8.49
C PHE A 65 -9.93 -3.45 8.11
N ILE A 66 -9.39 -2.56 8.95
CA ILE A 66 -9.38 -1.12 8.65
C ILE A 66 -8.45 -0.84 7.46
N MET A 67 -7.28 -1.48 7.39
CA MET A 67 -6.34 -1.30 6.28
C MET A 67 -6.88 -1.76 4.92
N ASP A 68 -7.83 -2.70 4.90
CA ASP A 68 -8.50 -3.12 3.66
C ASP A 68 -9.50 -2.07 3.14
N ASN A 69 -9.92 -1.13 3.98
CA ASN A 69 -10.93 -0.12 3.66
C ASN A 69 -10.38 1.31 3.60
N ASP A 70 -9.37 1.61 4.41
CA ASP A 70 -8.78 2.94 4.57
C ASP A 70 -7.26 2.91 4.40
N ASN A 71 -6.70 4.04 3.96
CA ASN A 71 -5.26 4.18 3.85
C ASN A 71 -4.63 4.13 5.25
N LEU A 72 -3.59 3.31 5.43
CA LEU A 72 -2.88 3.20 6.70
C LEU A 72 -2.34 4.55 7.22
N LEU A 73 -1.93 5.42 6.29
CA LEU A 73 -1.43 6.76 6.59
C LEU A 73 -2.22 7.78 5.77
N CYS A 74 -3.33 8.27 6.31
CA CYS A 74 -4.05 9.42 5.79
C CYS A 74 -4.56 10.31 6.94
N ALA A 75 -3.75 11.29 7.33
CA ALA A 75 -4.14 12.26 8.35
C ALA A 75 -3.53 13.65 8.04
N PRO A 76 -4.32 14.73 8.09
CA PRO A 76 -3.78 16.09 8.09
C PRO A 76 -2.87 16.31 9.31
N GLY A 77 -1.77 17.04 9.11
CA GLY A 77 -0.83 17.42 10.18
C GLY A 77 0.03 16.30 10.76
N ILE A 78 0.29 15.22 10.00
CA ILE A 78 1.20 14.13 10.40
C ILE A 78 2.70 14.48 10.21
N GLY A 79 3.01 15.55 9.47
CA GLY A 79 4.38 16.06 9.25
C GLY A 79 4.78 17.23 10.15
#